data_AF-A0A7S3ZFA9-F1
#
_entry.id   AF-A0A7S3ZFA9-F1
#
_cell.length_a   1.000
_cell.length_b   1.000
_cell.length_c   1.000
_cell.angle_alpha   90.00
_cell.angle_beta   90.00
_cell.angle_gamma   90.00
#
_symmetry.space_group_name_H-M   'P 1'
#
loop_
_entity.id
_entity.type
_entity.pdbx_description
1 polymer ?
#
loop_
_entity_poly.entity_id
_entity_poly.type
_entity_poly.pdbx_seq_one_letter_code
_entity_poly.pdbx_strand_id
1 'polypeptide(L)'
;YTTADNAPRTAWLSFSVPLCLVCKVVAPITIATFAFTLESNKQCPRLSTLFGDVFRPAAKTQPELADSAEKVITLKFYCGPDVTIRLSKAKNKFRVQSATFESLWLITNQ
;
A
#
# COMPACT_ATOMS: atom_id res chain seq x y z
N TYR A 1 2.84 -35.63 -14.67
CA TYR A 1 2.76 -34.80 -15.88
C TYR A 1 4.05 -34.98 -16.68
N THR A 2 4.15 -36.07 -17.42
CA THR A 2 5.24 -36.36 -18.37
C THR A 2 4.65 -36.42 -19.79
N THR A 3 5.41 -35.99 -20.79
CA THR A 3 5.08 -36.25 -22.20
C THR A 3 5.12 -37.75 -22.49
N ALA A 4 4.55 -38.20 -23.61
CA ALA A 4 4.71 -39.57 -24.09
C ALA A 4 6.18 -40.03 -24.17
N ASP A 5 7.11 -39.09 -24.36
CA ASP A 5 8.57 -39.31 -24.41
C ASP A 5 9.30 -39.18 -23.05
N ASN A 6 8.59 -39.24 -21.92
CA ASN A 6 9.16 -39.13 -20.56
C ASN A 6 9.92 -37.83 -20.23
N ALA A 7 9.79 -36.77 -21.04
CA ALA A 7 10.41 -35.49 -20.72
C ALA A 7 9.66 -34.74 -19.59
N PRO A 8 10.38 -34.02 -18.69
CA PRO A 8 9.77 -33.23 -17.64
C PRO A 8 9.02 -32.02 -18.21
N ARG A 9 7.80 -31.79 -17.73
CA ARG A 9 6.99 -30.61 -18.08
C ARG A 9 6.91 -29.64 -16.92
N THR A 10 7.17 -28.37 -17.19
CA THR A 10 6.99 -27.26 -16.25
C THR A 10 5.78 -26.43 -16.64
N ALA A 11 4.96 -26.06 -15.66
CA ALA A 11 3.89 -25.09 -15.80
C ALA A 11 4.18 -23.89 -14.88
N TRP A 12 3.74 -22.70 -15.29
CA TRP A 12 3.96 -21.48 -14.55
C TRP A 12 2.65 -20.73 -14.40
N LEU A 13 2.41 -20.19 -13.20
CA LEU A 13 1.25 -19.38 -12.87
C LEU A 13 1.71 -18.17 -12.06
N SER A 14 1.19 -17.00 -12.40
CA SER A 14 1.40 -15.76 -11.66
C SER A 14 0.06 -15.24 -11.18
N PHE A 15 0.00 -14.75 -9.94
CA PHE A 15 -1.18 -14.11 -9.36
C PHE A 15 -0.74 -13.01 -8.39
N SER A 16 -1.62 -12.02 -8.17
CA SER A 16 -1.37 -10.94 -7.21
C SER A 16 -1.93 -11.30 -5.84
N VAL A 17 -1.19 -10.97 -4.80
CA VAL A 17 -1.60 -11.11 -3.39
C VAL A 17 -2.03 -9.76 -2.84
N PRO A 18 -3.10 -9.72 -2.01
CA PRO A 18 -3.58 -8.47 -1.44
C PRO A 18 -2.59 -7.90 -0.42
N LEU A 19 -2.55 -6.57 -0.32
CA LEU A 19 -1.57 -5.83 0.49
C LEU A 19 -1.78 -6.07 2.00
N CYS A 20 -3.02 -6.36 2.42
CA CYS A 20 -3.35 -6.68 3.80
C CYS A 20 -2.64 -7.92 4.38
N LEU A 21 -2.05 -8.77 3.54
CA LEU A 21 -1.24 -9.91 3.98
C LEU A 21 0.16 -9.50 4.43
N VAL A 22 0.67 -8.36 3.95
CA VAL A 22 2.05 -7.93 4.17
C VAL A 22 2.17 -6.69 5.06
N CYS A 23 1.08 -5.94 5.25
CA CYS A 23 1.07 -4.78 6.13
C CYS A 23 -0.26 -4.58 6.86
N LYS A 24 -0.23 -3.68 7.85
CA LYS A 24 -1.40 -3.21 8.59
C LYS A 24 -1.43 -1.69 8.67
N VAL A 25 -2.61 -1.12 8.84
CA VAL A 25 -2.75 0.31 9.12
C VAL A 25 -2.38 0.57 10.58
N VAL A 26 -1.64 1.65 10.82
CA VAL A 26 -1.29 2.14 12.16
C VAL A 26 -1.57 3.65 12.25
N ALA A 27 -1.46 4.19 13.47
CA ALA A 27 -1.56 5.62 13.70
C ALA A 27 -0.58 6.40 12.80
N PRO A 28 -0.95 7.61 12.34
CA PRO A 28 -0.09 8.41 11.46
C PRO A 28 1.31 8.63 12.04
N ILE A 29 2.34 8.21 11.29
CA ILE A 29 3.75 8.44 11.64
C ILE A 29 4.25 9.70 10.91
N THR A 30 5.06 10.52 11.59
CA THR A 30 5.56 11.81 11.05
C THR A 30 6.94 11.72 10.40
N ILE A 31 7.52 10.53 10.29
CA ILE A 31 8.84 10.29 9.70
C ILE A 31 8.81 10.54 8.19
N ALA A 32 9.76 11.36 7.69
CA ALA A 32 9.78 11.81 6.30
C ALA A 32 11.21 11.97 5.73
N THR A 33 12.10 11.02 6.01
CA THR A 33 13.48 11.03 5.50
C THR A 33 13.52 11.03 3.97
N PHE A 34 12.71 10.16 3.36
CA PHE A 34 12.52 10.12 1.91
C PHE A 34 11.06 10.36 1.58
N ALA A 35 10.80 11.17 0.56
CA ALA A 35 9.45 11.44 0.11
C ALA A 35 9.42 11.78 -1.38
N PHE A 36 8.33 11.38 -2.03
CA PHE A 36 8.01 11.85 -3.37
C PHE A 36 6.54 12.27 -3.42
N THR A 37 6.19 13.04 -4.45
CA THR A 37 4.82 13.52 -4.66
C THR A 37 4.32 13.05 -6.03
N LEU A 38 3.20 12.34 -6.01
CA LEU A 38 2.45 11.92 -7.19
C LEU A 38 1.36 12.96 -7.45
N GLU A 39 1.40 13.59 -8.61
CA GLU A 39 0.38 14.54 -9.06
C GLU A 39 -0.54 13.85 -10.07
N SER A 40 -1.85 13.94 -9.83
CA SER A 40 -2.86 13.31 -10.69
C SER A 40 -3.56 14.38 -11.52
N ASN A 41 -3.73 14.11 -12.81
CA ASN A 41 -4.57 14.93 -13.71
C ASN A 41 -6.08 14.72 -13.47
N LYS A 42 -6.45 13.75 -12.63
CA LYS A 42 -7.83 13.45 -12.22
C LYS A 42 -8.00 13.67 -10.72
N GLN A 43 -9.25 13.85 -10.29
CA GLN A 43 -9.60 13.95 -8.87
C GLN A 43 -9.04 12.76 -8.10
N CYS A 44 -8.22 13.02 -7.07
CA CYS A 44 -7.64 11.95 -6.27
C CYS A 44 -8.74 11.21 -5.49
N PRO A 45 -8.83 9.87 -5.60
CA PRO A 45 -9.75 9.07 -4.80
C PRO A 45 -9.37 9.11 -3.32
N ARG A 46 -10.33 8.75 -2.44
CA ARG A 46 -10.08 8.64 -1.01
C ARG A 46 -9.12 7.48 -0.73
N LEU A 47 -8.20 7.67 0.22
CA LEU A 47 -7.21 6.63 0.58
C LEU A 47 -7.89 5.37 1.12
N SER A 48 -8.99 5.50 1.86
CA SER A 48 -9.79 4.37 2.34
C SER A 48 -10.43 3.54 1.22
N THR A 49 -10.72 4.15 0.07
CA THR A 49 -11.22 3.43 -1.11
C THR A 49 -10.07 2.79 -1.90
N LEU A 50 -8.93 3.49 -2.01
CA LEU A 50 -7.75 3.00 -2.72
C LEU A 50 -7.10 1.80 -2.02
N PHE A 51 -6.94 1.88 -0.70
CA PHE A 51 -6.35 0.83 0.15
C PHE A 51 -7.43 0.07 0.94
N GLY A 52 -8.57 -0.19 0.30
CA GLY A 52 -9.72 -0.80 0.95
C GLY A 52 -9.46 -2.20 1.51
N ASP A 53 -8.49 -2.92 0.95
CA ASP A 53 -8.07 -4.24 1.39
C ASP A 53 -7.36 -4.22 2.76
N VAL A 54 -6.51 -3.22 3.02
CA VAL A 54 -5.84 -3.02 4.33
C VAL A 54 -6.73 -2.24 5.30
N PHE A 55 -7.57 -1.34 4.78
CA PHE A 55 -8.42 -0.48 5.59
C PHE A 55 -9.59 -1.23 6.25
N ARG A 56 -10.29 -2.10 5.51
CA ARG A 56 -11.41 -2.89 6.06
C ARG A 56 -11.06 -3.72 7.30
N PRO A 57 -9.96 -4.49 7.34
CA PRO A 57 -9.58 -5.21 8.55
C PRO A 57 -9.17 -4.26 9.69
N ALA A 58 -8.48 -3.15 9.38
CA ALA A 58 -8.09 -2.16 10.38
C ALA A 58 -9.30 -1.42 11.00
N ALA A 59 -10.32 -1.10 10.20
CA ALA A 59 -11.53 -0.42 10.69
C ALA A 59 -12.33 -1.27 11.70
N LYS A 60 -12.20 -2.60 11.65
CA LYS A 60 -12.86 -3.50 12.62
C LYS A 60 -12.15 -3.55 13.97
N THR A 61 -10.82 -3.45 13.97
CA THR A 61 -9.99 -3.55 15.18
C THR A 61 -9.66 -2.19 15.80
N GLN A 62 -9.60 -1.13 14.99
CA GLN A 62 -9.16 0.20 15.38
C GLN A 62 -9.99 1.28 14.65
N PRO A 63 -11.24 1.54 15.10
CA PRO A 63 -12.15 2.47 14.43
C PRO A 63 -11.65 3.92 14.41
N GLU A 64 -10.84 4.33 15.39
CA GLU A 64 -10.19 5.65 15.46
C GLU A 64 -9.29 5.96 14.24
N LEU A 65 -8.78 4.92 13.57
CA LEU A 65 -7.96 5.08 12.37
C LEU A 65 -8.80 5.42 11.13
N ALA A 66 -10.12 5.23 11.20
CA ALA A 66 -11.02 5.47 10.07
C ALA A 66 -11.12 6.94 9.69
N ASP A 67 -11.17 7.83 10.68
CA ASP A 67 -11.27 9.28 10.45
C ASP A 67 -9.96 9.85 9.88
N SER A 68 -8.82 9.34 10.34
CA SER A 68 -7.51 9.75 9.84
C SER A 68 -7.28 9.31 8.39
N ALA A 69 -7.80 8.14 8.02
CA ALA A 69 -7.62 7.56 6.68
C ALA A 69 -8.31 8.34 5.55
N GLU A 70 -9.09 9.38 5.84
CA GLU A 70 -9.58 10.28 4.80
C GLU A 70 -8.47 11.12 4.15
N LYS A 71 -7.41 11.44 4.92
CA LYS A 71 -6.32 12.34 4.51
C LYS A 71 -4.95 11.71 4.65
N VAL A 72 -4.74 10.84 5.64
CA VAL A 72 -3.44 10.25 5.94
C VAL A 72 -3.61 8.78 6.32
N ILE A 73 -2.83 7.92 5.69
CA ILE A 73 -2.74 6.51 6.08
C ILE A 73 -1.27 6.18 6.34
N THR A 74 -1.00 5.40 7.39
CA THR A 74 0.34 4.83 7.62
C THR A 74 0.23 3.32 7.59
N LEU A 75 1.05 2.73 6.72
CA LEU A 75 1.17 1.29 6.50
C LEU A 75 2.43 0.81 7.19
N LYS A 76 2.25 -0.07 8.18
CA LYS A 76 3.32 -0.77 8.87
C LYS A 76 3.44 -2.16 8.26
N PHE A 77 4.54 -2.40 7.56
CA PHE A 77 4.87 -3.72 7.03
C PHE A 77 5.28 -4.66 8.16
N TYR A 78 4.86 -5.92 8.09
CA TYR A 78 5.21 -6.90 9.14
C TYR A 78 6.71 -7.17 9.18
N CYS A 79 7.33 -7.24 8.01
CA CYS A 79 8.76 -7.44 7.83
C CYS A 79 9.32 -6.33 6.92
N GLY A 80 9.26 -5.08 7.37
CA GLY A 80 9.75 -3.97 6.56
C GLY A 80 9.56 -2.59 7.18
N PRO A 81 9.99 -1.56 6.47
CA PRO A 81 9.89 -0.16 6.90
C PRO A 81 8.45 0.37 6.83
N ASP A 82 8.13 1.31 7.71
CA ASP A 82 6.81 1.97 7.73
C ASP A 82 6.70 3.02 6.61
N VAL A 83 5.51 3.15 6.01
CA VAL A 83 5.23 4.12 4.94
C VAL A 83 3.98 4.93 5.26
N THR A 84 4.10 6.26 5.15
CA THR A 84 2.99 7.18 5.35
C THR A 84 2.61 7.83 4.03
N ILE A 85 1.32 7.78 3.69
CA ILE A 85 0.75 8.38 2.50
C ILE A 85 -0.19 9.50 2.92
N ARG A 86 0.01 10.70 2.36
CA ARG A 86 -0.82 11.88 2.62
C ARG A 86 -1.50 12.32 1.34
N LEU A 87 -2.82 12.48 1.40
CA LEU A 87 -3.65 12.98 0.32
C LEU A 87 -3.94 14.47 0.52
N SER A 88 -3.53 15.28 -0.45
CA SER A 88 -3.91 16.69 -0.54
C SER A 88 -5.01 16.88 -1.59
N LYS A 89 -6.28 16.78 -1.18
CA LYS A 89 -7.46 16.93 -2.06
C LYS A 89 -7.45 18.25 -2.85
N ALA A 90 -7.06 19.35 -2.21
CA ALA A 90 -7.03 20.68 -2.84
C ALA A 90 -6.00 20.82 -3.97
N LYS A 91 -4.96 19.97 -3.97
CA LYS A 91 -3.87 20.02 -4.96
C LYS A 91 -3.84 18.79 -5.87
N ASN A 92 -4.79 17.86 -5.72
CA ASN A 92 -4.78 16.54 -6.37
C ASN A 92 -3.40 15.86 -6.34
N LYS A 93 -2.79 15.83 -5.14
CA LYS A 93 -1.45 15.28 -4.91
C LYS A 93 -1.46 14.23 -3.81
N PHE A 94 -0.75 13.14 -4.05
CA PHE A 94 -0.38 12.14 -3.06
C PHE A 94 1.08 12.34 -2.68
N ARG A 95 1.37 12.46 -1.39
CA ARG A 95 2.73 12.48 -0.89
C ARG A 95 3.00 11.19 -0.16
N VAL A 96 3.96 10.41 -0.67
CA VAL A 96 4.40 9.16 -0.04
C VAL A 96 5.71 9.45 0.69
N GLN A 97 5.81 9.01 1.94
CA GLN A 97 6.93 9.32 2.83
C GLN A 97 7.34 8.06 3.61
N SER A 98 8.64 7.87 3.81
CA SER A 98 9.16 6.77 4.61
C SER A 98 10.54 7.12 5.19
N ALA A 99 10.98 6.32 6.16
CA ALA A 99 12.33 6.37 6.72
C ALA A 99 13.40 5.88 5.74
N THR A 100 13.04 4.94 4.86
CA THR A 100 13.94 4.28 3.90
C THR A 100 13.45 4.48 2.47
N PHE A 101 14.36 4.45 1.50
CA PHE A 101 14.03 4.67 0.09
C PHE A 101 13.29 3.48 -0.54
N GLU A 102 13.66 2.25 -0.21
CA GLU A 102 13.09 1.01 -0.77
C GLU A 102 11.58 0.88 -0.53
N SER A 103 11.10 1.34 0.62
CA SER A 103 9.68 1.36 0.99
C SER A 103 8.81 2.16 0.01
N LEU A 104 9.39 3.18 -0.62
CA LEU A 104 8.66 4.05 -1.54
C LEU A 104 8.25 3.28 -2.81
N TRP A 105 9.10 2.36 -3.27
CA TRP A 105 8.82 1.53 -4.44
C TRP A 105 7.59 0.65 -4.23
N LEU A 106 7.52 0.00 -3.07
CA LEU A 106 6.50 -1.01 -2.79
C LEU A 106 5.06 -0.44 -2.76
N ILE A 107 4.92 0.85 -2.46
CA ILE A 107 3.64 1.56 -2.51
C ILE A 107 3.36 2.16 -3.88
N THR A 108 4.38 2.46 -4.68
CA THR A 108 4.19 3.10 -6.00
C THR A 108 3.63 2.12 -7.03
N ASN A 109 4.00 0.84 -6.92
CA ASN A 109 3.60 -0.20 -7.87
C ASN A 109 2.27 -0.88 -7.53
N GLN A 110 1.66 -0.56 -6.39
CA GLN A 110 0.35 -1.06 -5.96
C GLN A 110 -0.75 -0.15 -6.46
#